data_AF-A0A7V2T1C6-F1
#
_entry.id   AF-A0A7V2T1C6-F1
#
_cell.length_a   1.000
_cell.length_b   1.000
_cell.length_c   1.000
_cell.angle_alpha   90.00
_cell.angle_beta   90.00
_cell.angle_gamma   90.00
#
_symmetry.space_group_name_H-M   'P 1'
#
loop_
_entity.id
_entity.type
_entity.pdbx_description
1 polymer ?
#
loop_
_entity_poly.entity_id
_entity_poly.type
_entity_poly.pdbx_seq_one_letter_code
_entity_poly.pdbx_strand_id
1 'polypeptide(L)'
;MIEILPNWHPVFVHFTIALLSMAVVFHLLKAILPAHNEYQATLSILAKSNLLIGTGFAIITAIAGWFAYNSVAHDTPSHLAMTEHRNWALLTLGIFILLALWSLLQKHKGTLLFLLALLIAGGLLATTGWLGGEAVYRYGLGVKSIPASSGEGHAHQHKKGEGHGTKTANQAMSDNHHKPISETEHDKTPHQHNDSTSNTGLNKEEHKTEKSHNETPHKH
;
A
#
# COMPACT_ATOMS: atom_id res chain seq x y z
N MET A 1 1.77 10.63 25.03
CA MET A 1 1.70 11.32 23.73
C MET A 1 0.84 10.42 22.86
N ILE A 2 -0.20 10.95 22.23
CA ILE A 2 -1.10 10.10 21.45
C ILE A 2 -0.27 9.54 20.27
N GLU A 3 0.09 8.26 20.32
CA GLU A 3 0.56 7.50 19.16
C GLU A 3 -0.61 7.38 18.20
N ILE A 4 -0.79 8.36 17.31
CA ILE A 4 -1.82 8.27 16.28
C ILE A 4 -1.25 7.43 15.14
N LEU A 5 -1.31 6.12 15.33
CA LEU A 5 -1.68 5.24 14.23
C LEU A 5 -3.17 5.53 13.96
N PRO A 6 -3.52 6.16 12.81
CA PRO A 6 -2.75 6.26 11.58
C PRO A 6 -2.16 7.65 11.30
N ASN A 7 -1.03 7.71 10.58
CA ASN A 7 -0.66 8.93 9.87
C ASN A 7 -1.77 9.24 8.83
N TRP A 8 -2.13 10.50 8.70
CA TRP A 8 -3.18 10.90 7.75
C TRP A 8 -2.79 10.68 6.28
N HIS A 9 -1.49 10.50 6.01
CA HIS A 9 -0.96 10.41 4.65
C HIS A 9 -1.53 9.22 3.84
N PRO A 10 -1.42 7.94 4.26
CA PRO A 10 -2.01 6.80 3.56
C PRO A 10 -3.51 6.94 3.36
N VAL A 11 -4.25 7.52 4.30
CA VAL A 11 -5.68 7.76 4.12
C VAL A 11 -5.92 8.62 2.87
N PHE A 12 -5.22 9.75 2.75
CA PHE A 12 -5.35 10.62 1.59
C PHE A 12 -4.75 10.02 0.30
N VAL A 13 -3.71 9.18 0.41
CA VAL A 13 -3.13 8.44 -0.73
C VAL A 13 -4.19 7.61 -1.46
N HIS A 14 -5.10 6.93 -0.74
CA HIS A 14 -6.16 6.13 -1.39
C HIS A 14 -7.06 6.99 -2.27
N PHE A 15 -7.49 8.16 -1.77
CA PHE A 15 -8.31 9.09 -2.54
C PHE A 15 -7.55 9.65 -3.74
N THR A 16 -6.28 10.04 -3.56
CA THR A 16 -5.43 10.50 -4.66
C THR A 16 -5.30 9.45 -5.76
N ILE A 17 -4.93 8.22 -5.40
CA ILE A 17 -4.75 7.13 -6.38
C ILE A 17 -6.07 6.81 -7.08
N ALA A 18 -7.16 6.63 -6.33
CA ALA A 18 -8.45 6.27 -6.91
C ALA A 18 -8.97 7.36 -7.86
N LEU A 19 -8.98 8.62 -7.42
CA LEU A 19 -9.53 9.72 -8.22
C LEU A 19 -8.71 9.98 -9.48
N LEU A 20 -7.38 10.05 -9.37
CA LEU A 20 -6.53 10.30 -10.53
C LEU A 20 -6.51 9.12 -11.50
N SER A 21 -6.51 7.87 -11.01
CA SER A 21 -6.60 6.69 -11.89
C SER A 21 -7.93 6.67 -12.65
N MET A 22 -9.03 6.96 -11.97
CA MET A 22 -10.34 7.06 -12.62
C MET A 22 -10.42 8.26 -13.59
N ALA A 23 -9.68 9.35 -13.34
CA ALA A 23 -9.55 10.44 -14.32
C ALA A 23 -8.92 9.94 -15.63
N VAL A 24 -7.86 9.12 -15.55
CA VAL A 24 -7.22 8.50 -16.72
C VAL A 24 -8.22 7.59 -17.45
N VAL A 25 -8.89 6.71 -16.71
CA VAL A 25 -9.89 5.77 -17.28
C VAL A 25 -11.01 6.51 -18.02
N PHE A 26 -11.61 7.52 -17.41
CA PHE A 26 -12.71 8.26 -18.05
C PHE A 26 -12.25 9.04 -19.29
N HIS A 27 -11.03 9.60 -19.28
CA HIS A 27 -10.47 10.23 -20.48
C HIS A 27 -10.22 9.21 -21.61
N LEU A 28 -9.75 8.01 -21.28
CA LEU A 28 -9.56 6.92 -22.26
C LEU A 28 -10.89 6.44 -22.82
N LEU A 29 -11.88 6.16 -21.97
CA LEU A 29 -13.21 5.73 -22.40
C LEU A 29 -13.84 6.76 -23.34
N LYS A 30 -13.75 8.04 -22.98
CA LYS A 30 -14.22 9.15 -23.81
C LYS A 30 -13.54 9.18 -25.19
N ALA A 31 -12.23 8.89 -25.24
CA ALA A 31 -11.45 8.89 -26.47
C ALA A 31 -11.74 7.70 -27.40
N ILE A 32 -12.08 6.54 -26.82
CA ILE A 32 -12.38 5.31 -27.57
C ILE A 32 -13.84 5.30 -28.07
N LEU A 33 -14.77 5.88 -27.30
CA LEU A 33 -16.18 5.94 -27.66
C LEU A 33 -16.44 6.89 -28.85
N PRO A 34 -17.41 6.57 -29.73
CA PRO A 34 -17.78 7.44 -30.84
C PRO A 34 -18.16 8.84 -30.37
N ALA A 35 -17.83 9.87 -31.15
CA ALA A 35 -18.07 11.26 -30.78
C ALA A 35 -19.56 11.63 -30.62
N HIS A 36 -20.47 10.84 -31.18
CA HIS A 36 -21.92 11.00 -31.09
C HIS A 36 -22.57 10.09 -30.03
N ASN A 37 -21.76 9.38 -29.24
CA ASN A 37 -22.26 8.51 -28.19
C ASN A 37 -22.91 9.34 -27.06
N GLU A 38 -24.04 8.85 -26.52
CA GLU A 38 -24.82 9.52 -25.46
C GLU A 38 -24.02 9.78 -24.17
N TYR A 39 -23.02 8.94 -23.85
CA TYR A 39 -22.21 9.06 -22.65
C TYR A 39 -21.08 10.10 -22.76
N GLN A 40 -20.83 10.70 -23.92
CA GLN A 40 -19.72 11.64 -24.14
C GLN A 40 -19.76 12.84 -23.18
N ALA A 41 -20.96 13.40 -22.95
CA ALA A 41 -21.14 14.53 -22.04
C ALA A 41 -20.83 14.12 -20.59
N THR A 42 -21.43 13.03 -20.12
CA THR A 42 -21.23 12.47 -18.77
C THR A 42 -19.76 12.13 -18.53
N LEU A 43 -19.12 11.41 -19.46
CA LEU A 43 -17.69 11.07 -19.36
C LEU A 43 -16.82 12.31 -19.34
N SER A 44 -17.15 13.36 -20.10
CA SER A 44 -16.38 14.59 -20.06
C SER A 44 -16.48 15.31 -18.71
N ILE A 45 -17.62 15.24 -18.04
CA ILE A 45 -17.80 15.80 -16.69
C ILE A 45 -17.01 14.95 -15.69
N LEU A 46 -17.21 13.63 -15.69
CA LEU A 46 -16.53 12.71 -14.77
C LEU A 46 -15.01 12.80 -14.90
N ALA A 47 -14.50 12.78 -16.13
CA ALA A 47 -13.07 12.85 -16.42
C ALA A 47 -12.43 14.15 -15.89
N LYS A 48 -13.07 15.30 -16.12
CA LYS A 48 -12.59 16.60 -15.64
C LYS A 48 -12.71 16.73 -14.13
N SER A 49 -13.86 16.39 -13.56
CA SER A 49 -14.09 16.48 -12.11
C SER A 49 -13.11 15.60 -11.34
N ASN A 50 -12.89 14.35 -11.77
CA ASN A 50 -11.92 13.48 -11.11
C ASN A 50 -10.48 13.99 -11.23
N LEU A 51 -10.10 14.55 -12.37
CA LEU A 51 -8.77 15.13 -12.53
C LEU A 51 -8.56 16.31 -11.56
N LEU A 52 -9.53 17.22 -11.47
CA LEU A 52 -9.43 18.40 -10.61
C LEU A 52 -9.48 18.04 -9.12
N ILE A 53 -10.49 17.26 -8.72
CA ILE A 53 -10.67 16.85 -7.32
C ILE A 53 -9.51 15.94 -6.90
N GLY A 54 -9.11 14.99 -7.73
CA GLY A 54 -7.97 14.11 -7.48
C GLY A 54 -6.65 14.87 -7.34
N THR A 55 -6.43 15.90 -8.16
CA THR A 55 -5.26 16.78 -8.03
C THR A 55 -5.32 17.58 -6.71
N GLY A 56 -6.50 18.07 -6.32
CA GLY A 56 -6.71 18.69 -5.01
C GLY A 56 -6.36 17.75 -3.85
N PHE A 57 -6.82 16.50 -3.89
CA PHE A 57 -6.42 15.48 -2.92
C PHE A 57 -4.92 15.18 -2.98
N ALA A 58 -4.29 15.15 -4.15
CA ALA A 58 -2.85 14.94 -4.28
C ALA A 58 -2.04 16.02 -3.55
N ILE A 59 -2.49 17.27 -3.56
CA ILE A 59 -1.88 18.36 -2.78
C ILE A 59 -2.01 18.08 -1.29
N ILE A 60 -3.21 17.72 -0.83
CA ILE A 60 -3.46 17.37 0.59
C ILE A 60 -2.59 16.18 1.02
N THR A 61 -2.49 15.15 0.18
CA THR A 61 -1.65 13.97 0.37
C THR A 61 -0.18 14.33 0.50
N ALA A 62 0.33 15.23 -0.34
CA ALA A 62 1.71 15.70 -0.28
C ALA A 62 1.99 16.49 1.01
N ILE A 63 1.06 17.33 1.45
CA ILE A 63 1.16 18.06 2.73
C ILE A 63 1.19 17.06 3.91
N ALA A 64 0.26 16.11 3.94
CA ALA A 64 0.24 15.06 4.97
C ALA A 64 1.53 14.21 4.93
N GLY A 65 2.03 13.91 3.73
CA GLY A 65 3.28 13.17 3.51
C GLY A 65 4.50 13.94 4.01
N TRP A 66 4.52 15.26 3.85
CA TRP A 66 5.58 16.11 4.40
C TRP A 66 5.63 16.03 5.92
N PHE A 67 4.49 16.10 6.61
CA PHE A 67 4.44 15.92 8.06
C PHE A 67 4.89 14.52 8.49
N ALA A 68 4.48 13.47 7.76
CA ALA A 68 4.91 12.11 8.03
C ALA A 68 6.44 11.94 7.86
N TYR A 69 7.00 12.51 6.80
CA TYR A 69 8.44 12.44 6.51
C TYR A 69 9.30 13.05 7.63
N ASN A 70 8.82 14.11 8.27
CA ASN A 70 9.53 14.82 9.33
C ASN A 70 9.24 14.30 10.76
N SER A 71 8.36 13.32 10.92
CA SER A 71 7.93 12.83 12.25
C SER A 71 8.23 11.36 12.52
N VAL A 72 8.41 10.53 11.49
CA VAL A 72 8.66 9.10 11.63
C VAL A 72 10.14 8.83 11.88
N ALA A 73 10.47 8.13 12.96
CA ALA A 73 11.82 7.60 13.18
C ALA A 73 12.12 6.49 12.15
N HIS A 74 13.29 6.54 11.54
CA HIS A 74 13.69 5.63 10.47
C HIS A 74 15.20 5.39 10.51
N ASP A 75 15.63 4.23 10.01
CA ASP A 75 17.05 3.93 9.78
C ASP A 75 17.52 4.48 8.42
N THR A 76 18.81 4.39 8.14
CA THR A 76 19.38 4.92 6.89
C THR A 76 18.74 4.33 5.62
N PRO A 77 18.54 2.99 5.50
CA PRO A 77 17.84 2.42 4.35
C PRO A 77 16.41 2.92 4.19
N SER A 78 15.64 2.99 5.27
CA SER A 78 14.25 3.46 5.22
C SER A 78 14.16 4.94 4.87
N HIS A 79 15.10 5.77 5.33
CA HIS A 79 15.19 7.19 4.94
C HIS A 79 15.37 7.37 3.43
N LEU A 80 16.22 6.55 2.80
CA LEU A 80 16.48 6.61 1.36
C LEU A 80 15.22 6.23 0.58
N ALA A 81 14.54 5.15 0.97
CA ALA A 81 13.29 4.73 0.35
C ALA A 81 12.19 5.79 0.49
N MET A 82 12.05 6.41 1.68
CA MET A 82 11.11 7.53 1.89
C MET A 82 11.43 8.73 1.00
N THR A 83 12.72 9.05 0.87
CA THR A 83 13.19 10.19 0.07
C THR A 83 12.95 9.95 -1.41
N GLU A 84 13.19 8.74 -1.89
CA GLU A 84 12.88 8.33 -3.26
C GLU A 84 11.38 8.44 -3.54
N HIS A 85 10.53 7.82 -2.71
CA HIS A 85 9.08 7.93 -2.84
C HIS A 85 8.62 9.39 -2.87
N ARG A 86 9.13 10.24 -1.95
CA ARG A 86 8.79 11.67 -1.89
C ARG A 86 9.14 12.39 -3.20
N ASN A 87 10.32 12.15 -3.76
CA ASN A 87 10.76 12.84 -4.97
C ASN A 87 9.87 12.45 -6.17
N TRP A 88 9.54 11.16 -6.30
CA TRP A 88 8.59 10.69 -7.31
C TRP A 88 7.17 11.26 -7.09
N ALA A 89 6.73 11.35 -5.85
CA ALA A 89 5.43 11.95 -5.51
C ALA A 89 5.35 13.42 -5.88
N LEU A 90 6.40 14.22 -5.62
CA LEU A 90 6.44 15.64 -5.98
C LEU A 90 6.49 15.84 -7.50
N LEU A 91 7.26 15.02 -8.22
CA LEU A 91 7.26 15.03 -9.69
C LEU A 91 5.86 14.71 -10.24
N THR A 92 5.26 13.62 -9.77
CA THR A 92 3.92 13.17 -10.18
C THR A 92 2.87 14.24 -9.90
N LEU A 93 2.89 14.84 -8.71
CA LEU A 93 2.00 15.94 -8.34
C LEU A 93 2.17 17.13 -9.30
N GLY A 94 3.40 17.55 -9.58
CA GLY A 94 3.68 18.62 -10.52
C GLY A 94 3.06 18.37 -11.90
N ILE A 95 3.21 17.15 -12.44
CA ILE A 95 2.61 16.76 -13.72
C ILE A 95 1.07 16.82 -13.67
N PHE A 96 0.45 16.30 -12.61
CA PHE A 96 -1.02 16.36 -12.49
C PHE A 96 -1.55 17.79 -12.33
N ILE A 97 -0.83 18.67 -11.62
CA ILE A 97 -1.17 20.10 -11.56
C ILE A 97 -1.13 20.73 -12.95
N LEU A 98 -0.07 20.48 -13.72
CA LEU A 98 0.04 21.00 -15.09
C LEU A 98 -1.08 20.47 -15.99
N LEU A 99 -1.43 19.18 -15.90
CA LEU A 99 -2.54 18.59 -16.65
C LEU A 99 -3.90 19.14 -16.21
N ALA A 100 -4.13 19.34 -14.92
CA ALA A 100 -5.34 19.96 -14.40
C ALA A 100 -5.52 21.39 -14.93
N LEU A 101 -4.45 22.20 -14.89
CA LEU A 101 -4.44 23.55 -15.46
C LEU A 101 -4.67 23.52 -16.98
N TRP A 102 -3.99 22.62 -17.69
CA TRP A 102 -4.18 22.45 -19.13
C TRP A 102 -5.64 22.07 -19.45
N SER A 103 -6.26 21.17 -18.67
CA SER A 103 -7.66 20.80 -18.84
C SER A 103 -8.63 21.95 -18.60
N LEU A 104 -8.32 22.90 -17.71
CA LEU A 104 -9.12 24.10 -17.47
C LEU A 104 -9.00 25.13 -18.60
N LEU A 105 -7.80 25.27 -19.18
CA LEU A 105 -7.51 26.24 -20.23
C LEU A 105 -7.93 25.76 -21.63
N GLN A 106 -8.14 24.46 -21.83
CA GLN A 106 -8.55 23.91 -23.13
C GLN A 106 -9.97 24.31 -23.52
N LYS A 107 -10.09 25.02 -24.64
CA LYS A 107 -11.36 25.45 -25.25
C LYS A 107 -11.91 24.48 -26.31
N HIS A 108 -11.09 23.58 -26.86
CA HIS A 108 -11.47 22.63 -27.92
C HIS A 108 -11.35 21.17 -27.46
N LYS A 109 -11.84 20.22 -28.28
CA LYS A 109 -11.78 18.78 -27.99
C LYS A 109 -10.33 18.35 -27.72
N GLY A 110 -10.14 17.51 -26.69
CA GLY A 110 -8.84 17.12 -26.18
C GLY A 110 -7.88 16.61 -27.26
N THR A 111 -6.65 17.13 -27.26
CA THR A 111 -5.62 16.73 -28.22
C THR A 111 -5.05 15.36 -27.85
N LEU A 112 -4.60 14.60 -28.85
CA LEU A 112 -3.89 13.31 -28.64
C LEU A 112 -2.70 13.48 -27.66
N LEU A 113 -2.04 14.63 -27.72
CA LEU A 113 -0.96 15.01 -26.80
C LEU A 113 -1.41 15.04 -25.34
N PHE A 114 -2.58 15.62 -25.05
CA PHE A 114 -3.13 15.63 -23.69
C PHE A 114 -3.40 14.21 -23.19
N LEU A 115 -3.97 13.34 -24.05
CA LEU A 115 -4.26 11.96 -23.68
C LEU A 115 -2.98 11.16 -23.41
N LEU A 116 -1.96 11.33 -24.25
CA LEU A 116 -0.66 10.68 -24.06
C LEU A 116 0.03 11.16 -22.78
N ALA A 117 0.03 12.47 -22.53
CA ALA A 117 0.58 13.04 -21.30
C ALA A 117 -0.16 12.53 -20.05
N LEU A 118 -1.48 12.36 -20.14
CA LEU A 118 -2.30 11.80 -19.07
C LEU A 118 -2.00 10.32 -18.81
N LEU A 119 -1.76 9.52 -19.85
CA LEU A 119 -1.33 8.13 -19.73
C LEU A 119 0.03 8.01 -19.04
N ILE A 120 0.99 8.85 -19.44
CA ILE A 120 2.31 8.93 -18.80
C ILE A 120 2.15 9.29 -17.32
N ALA A 121 1.32 10.29 -17.00
CA ALA A 121 1.03 10.68 -15.62
C ALA A 121 0.40 9.53 -14.81
N GLY A 122 -0.49 8.72 -15.43
CA GLY A 122 -1.02 7.50 -14.82
C GLY A 122 0.06 6.47 -14.49
N GLY A 123 1.04 6.27 -15.38
CA GLY A 123 2.21 5.42 -15.11
C GLY A 123 3.09 5.94 -13.97
N LEU A 124 3.31 7.27 -13.91
CA LEU A 124 4.02 7.92 -12.81
C LEU A 124 3.28 7.73 -11.48
N LEU A 125 1.94 7.85 -11.47
CA LEU A 125 1.11 7.61 -10.29
C LEU A 125 1.24 6.17 -9.79
N ALA A 126 1.17 5.19 -10.70
CA ALA A 126 1.35 3.77 -10.36
C ALA A 126 2.74 3.50 -9.77
N THR A 127 3.79 4.06 -10.38
CA THR A 127 5.17 3.94 -9.89
C THR A 127 5.35 4.57 -8.51
N THR A 128 4.77 5.75 -8.29
CA THR A 128 4.79 6.42 -6.98
C THR A 128 4.06 5.59 -5.91
N GLY A 129 2.91 5.01 -6.26
CA GLY A 129 2.17 4.11 -5.39
C GLY A 129 2.96 2.84 -5.06
N TRP A 130 3.66 2.27 -6.04
CA TRP A 130 4.56 1.13 -5.83
C TRP A 130 5.67 1.44 -4.83
N LEU A 131 6.39 2.56 -5.02
CA LEU A 131 7.43 3.00 -4.09
C LEU A 131 6.89 3.27 -2.68
N GLY A 132 5.67 3.80 -2.57
CA GLY A 132 4.99 3.98 -1.29
C GLY A 132 4.66 2.65 -0.61
N GLY A 133 4.19 1.67 -1.38
CA GLY A 133 3.99 0.31 -0.90
C GLY A 133 5.30 -0.36 -0.46
N GLU A 134 6.38 -0.19 -1.23
CA GLU A 134 7.70 -0.70 -0.88
C GLU A 134 8.21 -0.11 0.43
N ALA A 135 8.06 1.20 0.64
CA ALA A 135 8.39 1.86 1.91
C ALA A 135 7.67 1.20 3.10
N VAL A 136 6.39 0.85 2.96
CA VAL A 136 5.60 0.21 4.02
C VAL A 136 5.96 -1.26 4.20
N TYR A 137 5.91 -2.05 3.12
CA TYR A 137 5.99 -3.52 3.20
C TYR A 137 7.41 -4.07 3.24
N ARG A 138 8.38 -3.39 2.61
CA ARG A 138 9.79 -3.81 2.61
C ARG A 138 10.53 -3.25 3.82
N TYR A 139 10.30 -1.97 4.11
CA TYR A 139 11.04 -1.23 5.14
C TYR A 139 10.27 -1.04 6.45
N GLY A 140 9.03 -1.53 6.54
CA GLY A 140 8.26 -1.50 7.79
C GLY A 140 7.82 -0.11 8.23
N LEU A 141 7.77 0.87 7.33
CA LEU A 141 7.42 2.24 7.68
C LEU A 141 5.92 2.37 8.00
N GLY A 142 5.62 2.89 9.20
CA GLY A 142 4.24 3.13 9.63
C GLY A 142 3.47 1.89 10.08
N VAL A 143 4.15 0.75 10.27
CA VAL A 143 3.56 -0.48 10.84
C VAL A 143 4.26 -0.84 12.15
N LYS A 144 3.53 -1.51 13.04
CA LYS A 144 4.15 -2.11 14.22
C LYS A 144 4.95 -3.35 13.78
N SER A 145 6.22 -3.40 14.11
CA SER A 145 7.01 -4.61 13.93
C SER A 145 6.44 -5.73 14.80
N ILE A 146 6.32 -6.93 14.23
CA ILE A 146 6.04 -8.12 15.02
C ILE A 146 7.30 -8.37 15.87
N PRO A 147 7.18 -8.52 17.21
CA PRO A 147 8.33 -8.88 18.03
C PRO A 147 9.02 -10.07 17.39
N ALA A 148 10.34 -9.99 17.19
CA ALA A 148 11.11 -11.13 16.72
C ALA A 148 10.73 -12.30 17.63
N SER A 149 10.27 -13.41 17.05
CA SER A 149 9.97 -14.61 17.82
C SER A 149 11.27 -14.95 18.56
N SER A 150 11.29 -14.72 19.87
CA SER A 150 12.33 -15.23 20.74
C SER A 150 12.18 -16.74 20.67
N GLY A 151 12.85 -17.36 19.71
CA GLY A 151 13.09 -18.77 19.78
C GLY A 151 13.93 -18.97 21.04
N GLU A 152 13.31 -19.44 22.11
CA GLU A 152 13.94 -20.42 22.99
C GLU A 152 14.32 -21.64 22.12
N GLY A 153 15.31 -21.43 21.24
CA GLY A 153 16.02 -22.48 20.56
C GLY A 153 16.81 -23.19 21.63
N HIS A 154 16.35 -24.39 21.98
CA HIS A 154 17.06 -25.33 22.83
C HIS A 154 18.56 -25.27 22.54
N ALA A 155 19.34 -24.81 23.52
CA ALA A 155 20.78 -24.87 23.49
C ALA A 155 21.19 -26.34 23.37
N HIS A 156 21.64 -26.77 22.19
CA HIS A 156 22.33 -28.05 22.05
C HIS A 156 23.67 -27.93 22.78
N GLN A 157 23.63 -28.35 24.04
CA GLN A 157 24.78 -28.52 24.90
C GLN A 157 25.64 -29.64 24.30
N HIS A 158 26.70 -29.27 23.57
CA HIS A 158 27.73 -30.23 23.19
C HIS A 158 28.46 -30.69 24.46
N LYS A 159 28.07 -31.86 24.98
CA LYS A 159 28.87 -32.60 25.94
C LYS A 159 30.24 -32.87 25.32
N LYS A 160 31.30 -32.30 25.91
CA LYS A 160 32.68 -32.74 25.73
C LYS A 160 32.78 -34.19 26.19
N GLY A 161 32.86 -35.12 25.24
CA GLY A 161 33.37 -36.47 25.46
C GLY A 161 34.89 -36.48 25.36
N GLU A 162 35.52 -37.15 26.31
CA GLU A 162 36.97 -37.26 26.51
C GLU A 162 37.68 -38.07 25.42
N GLY A 163 38.95 -37.74 25.16
CA GLY A 163 39.83 -38.52 24.28
C GLY A 163 41.27 -37.98 24.29
N HIS A 164 42.10 -38.49 25.20
CA HIS A 164 43.55 -38.30 25.25
C HIS A 164 44.25 -39.02 24.08
N GLY A 165 45.34 -38.44 23.54
CA GLY A 165 46.34 -39.21 22.77
C GLY A 165 47.18 -38.48 21.71
N THR A 166 48.22 -37.75 22.16
CA THR A 166 49.57 -37.58 21.56
C THR A 166 49.85 -37.45 20.04
N LYS A 167 50.42 -36.27 19.71
CA LYS A 167 51.67 -35.97 18.95
C LYS A 167 51.86 -36.38 17.47
N THR A 168 52.10 -35.34 16.64
CA THR A 168 53.28 -35.07 15.76
C THR A 168 52.91 -34.64 14.33
N ALA A 169 53.72 -33.69 13.83
CA ALA A 169 53.66 -32.92 12.58
C ALA A 169 53.70 -33.71 11.26
N ASN A 170 53.10 -33.18 10.19
CA ASN A 170 53.81 -32.50 9.08
C ASN A 170 52.89 -32.21 7.87
N GLN A 171 53.13 -31.04 7.26
CA GLN A 171 53.10 -30.64 5.84
C GLN A 171 52.19 -31.29 4.76
N ALA A 172 51.79 -30.39 3.86
CA ALA A 172 51.59 -30.53 2.40
C ALA A 172 50.17 -30.79 1.85
N MET A 173 49.55 -29.71 1.35
CA MET A 173 49.30 -29.44 -0.09
C MET A 173 48.83 -30.62 -0.97
N SER A 174 47.63 -30.50 -1.56
CA SER A 174 47.33 -30.81 -2.98
C SER A 174 45.81 -30.87 -3.25
N ASP A 175 45.35 -29.92 -4.06
CA ASP A 175 44.53 -30.09 -5.27
C ASP A 175 43.33 -31.07 -5.32
N ASN A 176 42.17 -30.42 -5.53
CA ASN A 176 41.33 -30.52 -6.72
C ASN A 176 40.27 -31.64 -6.85
N HIS A 177 39.14 -31.22 -7.46
CA HIS A 177 38.07 -32.00 -8.09
C HIS A 177 37.08 -32.79 -7.21
N HIS A 178 35.80 -32.41 -7.21
CA HIS A 178 34.78 -32.85 -8.18
C HIS A 178 33.36 -32.38 -7.76
N LYS A 179 32.63 -31.70 -8.65
CA LYS A 179 31.15 -31.64 -8.73
C LYS A 179 30.78 -32.61 -9.88
N PRO A 180 29.61 -33.28 -9.96
CA PRO A 180 28.29 -32.62 -10.08
C PRO A 180 27.13 -33.33 -9.32
N ILE A 181 26.11 -32.59 -8.85
CA ILE A 181 24.72 -32.51 -9.37
C ILE A 181 23.96 -33.86 -9.44
N SER A 182 22.89 -33.99 -8.66
CA SER A 182 21.64 -34.60 -9.15
C SER A 182 20.44 -34.03 -8.40
N GLU A 183 19.60 -33.32 -9.15
CA GLU A 183 18.20 -33.06 -8.87
C GLU A 183 17.45 -34.40 -8.70
N THR A 184 16.47 -34.43 -7.81
CA THR A 184 15.40 -35.44 -7.88
C THR A 184 14.11 -34.80 -7.38
N GLU A 185 13.23 -34.52 -8.34
CA GLU A 185 11.81 -34.28 -8.15
C GLU A 185 11.13 -35.51 -7.54
N HIS A 186 10.21 -35.31 -6.60
CA HIS A 186 9.18 -36.29 -6.26
C HIS A 186 7.81 -35.60 -6.05
N ASP A 187 7.06 -35.62 -7.15
CA ASP A 187 5.65 -35.99 -7.34
C ASP A 187 4.73 -36.27 -6.12
N LYS A 188 3.55 -35.63 -6.15
CA LYS A 188 2.17 -36.01 -5.66
C LYS A 188 1.98 -36.38 -4.18
N THR A 189 0.95 -35.96 -3.43
CA THR A 189 -0.50 -35.81 -3.72
C THR A 189 -1.20 -35.09 -2.51
N PRO A 190 -2.50 -34.70 -2.60
CA PRO A 190 -3.12 -33.65 -1.79
C PRO A 190 -3.94 -34.16 -0.59
N HIS A 191 -4.12 -33.30 0.42
CA HIS A 191 -5.20 -33.45 1.41
C HIS A 191 -6.04 -32.18 1.49
N GLN A 192 -7.23 -32.26 0.92
CA GLN A 192 -8.38 -31.44 1.27
C GLN A 192 -8.96 -31.95 2.59
N HIS A 193 -9.34 -31.03 3.47
CA HIS A 193 -10.49 -31.20 4.36
C HIS A 193 -11.25 -29.88 4.43
N ASN A 194 -12.44 -29.88 3.81
CA ASN A 194 -13.55 -29.04 4.22
C ASN A 194 -14.03 -29.54 5.59
N ASP A 195 -14.39 -28.62 6.47
CA ASP A 195 -15.68 -28.76 7.17
C ASP A 195 -16.18 -27.38 7.62
N SER A 196 -17.33 -27.04 7.06
CA SER A 196 -18.21 -25.96 7.45
C SER A 196 -19.09 -26.47 8.60
N THR A 197 -19.11 -25.80 9.74
CA THR A 197 -20.25 -25.86 10.66
C THR A 197 -20.62 -24.48 11.13
N SER A 198 -21.71 -23.99 10.56
CA SER A 198 -22.62 -23.00 11.10
C SER A 198 -23.03 -23.34 12.54
N ASN A 199 -23.04 -22.36 13.44
CA ASN A 199 -23.90 -22.45 14.61
C ASN A 199 -24.65 -21.13 14.83
N THR A 200 -25.91 -21.16 14.40
CA THR A 200 -27.00 -20.25 14.78
C THR A 200 -27.47 -20.60 16.20
N GLY A 201 -27.63 -19.60 17.06
CA GLY A 201 -28.20 -19.77 18.39
C GLY A 201 -28.77 -18.47 18.93
N LEU A 202 -30.01 -18.19 18.53
CA LEU A 202 -30.91 -17.20 19.11
C LEU A 202 -31.10 -17.49 20.61
N ASN A 203 -31.12 -16.44 21.44
CA ASN A 203 -31.94 -16.48 22.64
C ASN A 203 -32.70 -15.14 22.78
N LYS A 204 -34.00 -15.29 23.01
CA LYS A 204 -35.03 -14.24 23.07
C LYS A 204 -35.62 -14.27 24.48
N GLU A 205 -36.38 -13.22 24.80
CA GLU A 205 -37.35 -13.08 25.90
C GLU A 205 -36.80 -12.73 27.28
N GLU A 206 -37.45 -11.91 28.11
CA GLU A 206 -38.48 -10.85 27.96
C GLU A 206 -38.74 -10.29 29.39
N HIS A 207 -39.48 -9.19 29.46
CA HIS A 207 -40.31 -8.74 30.60
C HIS A 207 -39.64 -8.01 31.80
N LYS A 208 -40.18 -6.90 32.37
CA LYS A 208 -41.49 -6.23 32.24
C LYS A 208 -41.52 -4.86 32.98
N THR A 209 -42.34 -3.93 32.45
CA THR A 209 -43.16 -2.87 33.12
C THR A 209 -42.49 -1.72 33.88
N GLU A 210 -42.63 -0.47 33.40
CA GLU A 210 -43.74 0.51 33.62
C GLU A 210 -43.74 1.21 35.00
N LYS A 211 -43.54 2.53 35.02
CA LYS A 211 -44.63 3.48 35.33
C LYS A 211 -44.29 4.95 35.06
N SER A 212 -45.29 5.60 34.46
CA SER A 212 -45.52 7.01 34.17
C SER A 212 -45.52 7.95 35.38
N HIS A 213 -45.13 9.21 35.18
CA HIS A 213 -45.85 10.49 35.44
C HIS A 213 -44.84 11.65 35.32
N ASN A 214 -44.88 12.50 34.29
CA ASN A 214 -45.71 13.70 34.06
C ASN A 214 -45.26 14.95 34.85
N GLU A 215 -45.31 16.09 34.13
CA GLU A 215 -45.30 17.51 34.56
C GLU A 215 -44.02 18.36 34.34
N THR A 216 -44.02 19.07 33.21
CA THR A 216 -43.55 20.45 33.02
C THR A 216 -44.54 21.46 33.66
N PRO A 217 -44.32 22.79 33.64
CA PRO A 217 -43.09 23.60 33.49
C PRO A 217 -43.02 24.74 34.56
N HIS A 218 -41.88 25.43 34.70
CA HIS A 218 -41.94 26.85 35.11
C HIS A 218 -40.77 27.69 34.54
N LYS A 219 -41.17 28.85 34.00
CA LYS A 219 -40.37 29.97 33.51
C LYS A 219 -39.54 30.60 34.62
N HIS A 220 -38.35 31.10 34.28
CA HIS A 220 -37.95 32.51 34.46
C HIS A 220 -36.80 32.85 33.51
#